data_AF-A0A1W9SRD1-F1
#
_entry.id   AF-A0A1W9SRD1-F1
#
_cell.length_a   1.000
_cell.length_b   1.000
_cell.length_c   1.000
_cell.angle_alpha   90.00
_cell.angle_beta   90.00
_cell.angle_gamma   90.00
#
_symmetry.space_group_name_H-M   'P 1'
#
loop_
_entity.id
_entity.type
_entity.pdbx_description
1 polymer ?
#
loop_
_entity_poly.entity_id
_entity_poly.type
_entity_poly.pdbx_seq_one_letter_code
_entity_poly.pdbx_strand_id
1 'polypeptide(L)'
;MDNLSWFTKWYSNQICKNTGLPLDINISTCEKAAWNISIDLTHTKYSKLVFKKLTKIKSEYNWYSIEIKNKEFVAEGDFTKLEYLIGKFREVIGESTSNLSIKDDFFLNTHIQEFIFEDEEDTIIFLHYTDKRKIADKIIETGLEFTYAFDKTATKAKNNQVDLSYNHYIRKQFGDNVLVICISKKIYNFYLDKISDMGSPILRVEEILSEKPVYENEDAEDVFTLHHKFIKGYFNYKSGEIVNNINYNPDYDSHEFLANIKAK
;
A
#
# COMPACT_ATOMS: atom_id res chain seq x y z
N MET A 1 4.32 12.45 -9.76
CA MET A 1 5.27 11.66 -10.58
C MET A 1 6.20 10.98 -9.60
N ASP A 2 6.21 9.65 -9.60
CA ASP A 2 7.11 8.83 -8.78
C ASP A 2 8.58 9.07 -9.14
N ASN A 3 9.49 8.58 -8.30
CA ASN A 3 10.92 8.85 -8.46
C ASN A 3 11.50 8.19 -9.71
N LEU A 4 11.02 7.01 -10.09
CA LEU A 4 11.52 6.29 -11.25
C LEU A 4 11.07 6.99 -12.54
N SER A 5 9.79 7.31 -12.66
CA SER A 5 9.24 8.07 -13.80
C SER A 5 9.91 9.45 -13.93
N TRP A 6 10.15 10.13 -12.81
CA TRP A 6 10.91 11.37 -12.81
C TRP A 6 12.34 11.15 -13.29
N PHE A 7 13.01 10.09 -12.81
CA PHE A 7 14.39 9.79 -13.16
C PHE A 7 14.53 9.45 -14.64
N THR A 8 13.62 8.65 -15.20
CA THR A 8 13.54 8.39 -16.64
C THR A 8 13.38 9.68 -17.43
N LYS A 9 12.45 10.57 -17.03
CA LYS A 9 12.25 11.86 -17.68
C LYS A 9 13.47 12.78 -17.54
N TRP A 10 14.09 12.81 -16.37
CA TRP A 10 15.30 13.59 -16.11
C TRP A 10 16.44 13.11 -17.01
N TYR A 11 16.65 11.80 -17.12
CA TYR A 11 17.65 11.19 -17.99
C TYR A 11 17.41 11.55 -19.45
N SER A 12 16.19 11.33 -19.97
CA SER A 12 15.83 11.71 -21.34
C SER A 12 16.10 13.19 -21.61
N ASN A 13 15.78 14.07 -20.67
CA ASN A 13 16.06 15.50 -20.79
C ASN A 13 17.56 15.80 -20.83
N GLN A 14 18.41 15.10 -20.07
CA GLN A 14 19.86 15.28 -20.15
C GLN A 14 20.38 14.86 -21.51
N ILE A 15 19.93 13.71 -22.04
CA ILE A 15 20.35 13.22 -23.35
C ILE A 15 19.92 14.17 -24.48
N CYS A 16 18.67 14.67 -24.45
CA CYS A 16 18.17 15.59 -25.46
C CYS A 16 18.86 16.97 -25.41
N LYS A 17 19.28 17.44 -24.23
CA LYS A 17 19.91 18.77 -24.06
C LYS A 17 21.42 18.76 -24.23
N ASN A 18 22.09 17.67 -23.86
CA ASN A 18 23.55 17.54 -23.89
C ASN A 18 23.98 16.66 -25.09
N THR A 19 23.47 16.98 -26.28
CA THR A 19 23.60 16.18 -27.51
C THR A 19 25.02 15.64 -27.70
N GLY A 20 25.16 14.32 -27.63
CA GLY A 20 26.40 13.59 -27.98
C GLY A 20 27.37 13.31 -26.83
N LEU A 21 27.09 13.71 -25.59
CA LEU A 21 27.94 13.41 -24.43
C LEU A 21 27.34 12.26 -23.60
N PRO A 22 28.15 11.29 -23.15
CA PRO A 22 27.67 10.18 -22.33
C PRO A 22 27.21 10.70 -20.97
N LEU A 23 26.14 10.08 -20.46
CA LEU A 23 25.65 10.25 -19.09
C LEU A 23 25.59 8.85 -18.48
N ASP A 24 26.63 8.52 -17.71
CA ASP A 24 26.77 7.19 -17.13
C ASP A 24 25.96 7.10 -15.83
N ILE A 25 25.11 6.07 -15.77
CA ILE A 25 24.31 5.72 -14.61
C ILE A 25 24.57 4.26 -14.30
N ASN A 26 25.03 3.99 -13.09
CA ASN A 26 25.25 2.65 -12.58
C ASN A 26 24.31 2.40 -11.40
N ILE A 27 23.49 1.35 -11.51
CA ILE A 27 22.70 0.83 -10.40
C ILE A 27 23.12 -0.62 -10.22
N SER A 28 23.70 -0.92 -9.06
CA SER A 28 24.23 -2.24 -8.74
C SER A 28 23.88 -2.63 -7.30
N THR A 29 24.22 -3.85 -6.94
CA THR A 29 24.13 -4.32 -5.56
C THR A 29 25.52 -4.47 -4.97
N CYS A 30 25.65 -4.24 -3.66
CA CYS A 30 26.88 -4.43 -2.91
C CYS A 30 26.64 -5.39 -1.72
N GLU A 31 27.52 -5.36 -0.72
CA GLU A 31 27.44 -6.24 0.44
C GLU A 31 26.06 -6.19 1.12
N LYS A 32 25.63 -7.33 1.69
CA LYS A 32 24.31 -7.47 2.35
C LYS A 32 23.12 -7.13 1.44
N ALA A 33 23.25 -7.34 0.13
CA ALA A 33 22.22 -7.04 -0.88
C ALA A 33 21.77 -5.56 -0.88
N ALA A 34 22.63 -4.66 -0.40
CA ALA A 34 22.39 -3.23 -0.44
C ALA A 34 22.47 -2.70 -1.88
N TRP A 35 21.75 -1.62 -2.15
CA TRP A 35 21.82 -0.89 -3.41
C TRP A 35 23.00 0.07 -3.41
N ASN A 36 23.67 0.18 -4.56
CA ASN A 36 24.62 1.23 -4.87
C ASN A 36 24.16 1.94 -6.17
N ILE A 37 24.12 3.27 -6.13
CA ILE A 37 23.80 4.13 -7.26
C ILE A 37 24.96 5.10 -7.48
N SER A 38 25.44 5.15 -8.70
CA SER A 38 26.40 6.13 -9.20
C SER A 38 25.83 6.85 -10.42
N ILE A 39 25.93 8.18 -10.44
CA ILE A 39 25.48 9.02 -11.56
C ILE A 39 26.57 10.05 -11.84
N ASP A 40 27.13 10.02 -13.04
CA ASP A 40 28.07 11.05 -13.50
C ASP A 40 27.33 12.36 -13.80
N LEU A 41 27.78 13.47 -13.21
CA LEU A 41 27.22 14.80 -13.41
C LEU A 41 28.12 15.70 -14.26
N THR A 42 29.26 15.19 -14.74
CA THR A 42 30.31 15.95 -15.43
C THR A 42 29.79 16.77 -16.60
N HIS A 43 28.90 16.18 -17.41
CA HIS A 43 28.32 16.81 -18.59
C HIS A 43 26.92 17.38 -18.37
N THR A 44 26.53 17.57 -17.11
CA THR A 44 25.24 18.17 -16.74
C THR A 44 25.43 19.58 -16.18
N LYS A 45 24.33 20.34 -16.07
CA LYS A 45 24.32 21.63 -15.36
C LYS A 45 24.71 21.52 -13.87
N TYR A 46 24.76 20.29 -13.32
CA TYR A 46 25.08 20.00 -11.92
C TYR A 46 26.55 19.64 -11.70
N SER A 47 27.42 19.73 -12.70
CA SER A 47 28.85 19.39 -12.59
C SER A 47 29.64 20.16 -11.52
N LYS A 48 29.13 21.30 -11.05
CA LYS A 48 29.71 22.12 -9.97
C LYS A 48 29.08 21.85 -8.60
N LEU A 49 28.07 20.99 -8.54
CA LEU A 49 27.37 20.67 -7.30
C LEU A 49 28.29 19.84 -6.40
N VAL A 50 28.33 20.22 -5.12
CA VAL A 50 29.04 19.48 -4.07
C VAL A 50 28.06 19.25 -2.95
N PHE A 51 27.98 18.00 -2.48
CA PHE A 51 27.11 17.63 -1.38
C PHE A 51 27.91 16.81 -0.40
N LYS A 52 28.09 17.36 0.81
CA LYS A 52 28.83 16.69 1.88
C LYS A 52 28.16 15.35 2.21
N LYS A 53 28.97 14.30 2.38
CA LYS A 53 28.49 12.97 2.76
C LYS A 53 27.51 13.03 3.92
N LEU A 54 26.33 12.47 3.72
CA LEU A 54 25.31 12.26 4.73
C LEU A 54 25.10 10.75 4.87
N THR A 55 25.26 10.25 6.09
CA THR A 55 25.01 8.85 6.41
C THR A 55 24.00 8.79 7.56
N LYS A 56 22.95 7.98 7.41
CA LYS A 56 21.99 7.68 8.46
C LYS A 56 21.90 6.18 8.65
N ILE A 57 22.11 5.73 9.88
CA ILE A 57 22.06 4.32 10.26
C ILE A 57 21.08 4.22 11.43
N LYS A 58 19.95 3.53 11.21
CA LYS A 58 18.99 3.17 12.27
C LYS A 58 19.15 1.71 12.67
N SER A 59 19.47 0.84 11.71
CA SER A 59 19.82 -0.57 11.93
C SER A 59 20.56 -1.12 10.71
N GLU A 60 21.00 -2.38 10.77
CA GLU A 60 21.62 -3.05 9.62
C GLU A 60 20.72 -3.17 8.39
N TYR A 61 19.40 -3.09 8.59
CA TYR A 61 18.38 -3.16 7.54
C TYR A 61 17.66 -1.82 7.33
N ASN A 62 18.18 -0.74 7.93
CA ASN A 62 17.63 0.59 7.73
C ASN A 62 18.74 1.61 7.81
N TRP A 63 19.44 1.77 6.70
CA TRP A 63 20.54 2.71 6.58
C TRP A 63 20.69 3.23 5.16
N TYR A 64 21.26 4.42 5.02
CA TYR A 64 21.68 4.94 3.73
C TYR A 64 22.85 5.90 3.89
N SER A 65 23.57 6.08 2.79
CA SER A 65 24.62 7.09 2.63
C SER A 65 24.45 7.77 1.28
N ILE A 66 24.62 9.09 1.23
CA ILE A 66 24.62 9.86 -0.02
C ILE A 66 25.76 10.87 0.01
N GLU A 67 26.37 11.12 -1.15
CA GLU A 67 27.44 12.09 -1.33
C GLU A 67 27.42 12.61 -2.78
N ILE A 68 27.82 13.87 -2.99
CA ILE A 68 28.27 14.33 -4.31
C ILE A 68 29.70 14.81 -4.17
N LYS A 69 30.60 14.07 -4.82
CA LYS A 69 32.04 14.34 -4.83
C LYS A 69 32.58 14.03 -6.21
N ASN A 70 33.59 14.77 -6.64
CA ASN A 70 34.26 14.57 -7.93
C ASN A 70 33.28 14.57 -9.13
N LYS A 71 32.22 15.39 -9.06
CA LYS A 71 31.16 15.47 -10.08
C LYS A 71 30.32 14.20 -10.22
N GLU A 72 30.35 13.32 -9.25
CA GLU A 72 29.57 12.08 -9.23
C GLU A 72 28.64 12.09 -8.03
N PHE A 73 27.37 11.74 -8.24
CA PHE A 73 26.46 11.40 -7.16
C PHE A 73 26.63 9.93 -6.82
N VAL A 74 26.92 9.64 -5.55
CA VAL A 74 27.06 8.27 -5.05
C VAL A 74 26.08 8.08 -3.90
N ALA A 75 25.31 7.00 -3.96
CA ALA A 75 24.35 6.65 -2.95
C ALA A 75 24.36 5.15 -2.66
N GLU A 76 24.26 4.81 -1.38
CA GLU A 76 24.15 3.43 -0.92
C GLU A 76 23.03 3.33 0.10
N GLY A 77 22.39 2.17 0.18
CA GLY A 77 21.37 1.91 1.19
C GLY A 77 20.90 0.47 1.15
N ASP A 78 20.24 0.04 2.21
CA ASP A 78 19.73 -1.33 2.31
C ASP A 78 18.80 -1.72 1.14
N PHE A 79 18.54 -3.02 1.00
CA PHE A 79 17.81 -3.62 -0.11
C PHE A 79 16.41 -3.01 -0.39
N THR A 80 15.82 -2.26 0.56
CA THR A 80 14.53 -1.58 0.39
C THR A 80 14.62 -0.16 -0.19
N LYS A 81 15.83 0.41 -0.34
CA LYS A 81 16.00 1.86 -0.54
C LYS A 81 16.22 2.34 -1.97
N LEU A 82 16.17 1.48 -2.99
CA LEU A 82 16.44 1.91 -4.37
C LEU A 82 15.67 3.18 -4.78
N GLU A 83 14.35 3.17 -4.65
CA GLU A 83 13.52 4.32 -4.99
C GLU A 83 13.81 5.55 -4.10
N TYR A 84 14.11 5.32 -2.82
CA TYR A 84 14.48 6.37 -1.87
C TYR A 84 15.77 7.08 -2.27
N LEU A 85 16.79 6.33 -2.68
CA LEU A 85 18.09 6.88 -3.11
C LEU A 85 17.95 7.71 -4.38
N ILE A 86 17.12 7.28 -5.35
CA ILE A 86 16.76 8.08 -6.54
C ILE A 86 16.04 9.37 -6.13
N GLY A 87 15.13 9.30 -5.16
CA GLY A 87 14.49 10.48 -4.57
C GLY A 87 15.49 11.44 -3.92
N LYS A 88 16.52 10.92 -3.25
CA LYS A 88 17.60 11.75 -2.67
C LYS A 88 18.43 12.42 -3.74
N PHE A 89 18.71 11.75 -4.86
CA PHE A 89 19.35 12.40 -6.00
C PHE A 89 18.55 13.62 -6.47
N ARG A 90 17.25 13.43 -6.72
CA ARG A 90 16.31 14.51 -7.12
C ARG A 90 16.35 15.70 -6.18
N GLU A 91 16.31 15.43 -4.88
CA GLU A 91 16.35 16.44 -3.83
C GLU A 91 17.65 17.25 -3.91
N VAL A 92 18.79 16.55 -3.95
CA VAL A 92 20.12 17.18 -3.91
C VAL A 92 20.38 18.05 -5.13
N ILE A 93 19.91 17.68 -6.32
CA ILE A 93 20.08 18.49 -7.54
C ILE A 93 19.09 19.66 -7.65
N GLY A 94 18.21 19.85 -6.67
CA GLY A 94 17.28 20.97 -6.64
C GLY A 94 16.11 20.88 -7.63
N GLU A 95 15.89 19.72 -8.27
CA GLU A 95 14.71 19.44 -9.11
C GLU A 95 13.51 18.97 -8.27
N SER A 96 13.50 19.42 -7.01
CA SER A 96 12.39 19.27 -6.10
C SER A 96 11.25 20.17 -6.59
N THR A 97 10.23 19.57 -7.19
CA THR A 97 8.88 20.13 -7.02
C THR A 97 8.64 20.16 -5.52
N SER A 98 8.43 21.34 -4.95
CA SER A 98 7.92 21.50 -3.59
C SER A 98 6.88 20.41 -3.29
N ASN A 99 7.14 19.60 -2.26
CA ASN A 99 6.20 18.66 -1.61
C ASN A 99 5.87 17.32 -2.30
N LEU A 100 6.86 16.58 -2.83
CA LEU A 100 6.76 15.11 -2.86
C LEU A 100 7.80 14.51 -1.93
N SER A 101 7.62 14.87 -0.67
CA SER A 101 8.29 14.21 0.42
C SER A 101 7.49 12.97 0.78
N ILE A 102 8.20 11.94 1.22
CA ILE A 102 7.73 10.90 2.15
C ILE A 102 7.30 11.56 3.51
N LYS A 103 6.76 12.80 3.50
CA LYS A 103 6.32 13.53 4.70
C LYS A 103 4.84 13.31 4.98
N ASP A 104 4.07 12.94 3.97
CA ASP A 104 2.62 12.84 4.09
C ASP A 104 2.16 11.41 3.78
N ASP A 105 2.93 10.40 4.21
CA ASP A 105 2.44 9.01 4.27
C ASP A 105 2.14 8.70 5.73
N PHE A 106 0.87 8.83 6.08
CA PHE A 106 0.35 8.65 7.41
C PHE A 106 0.08 7.17 7.73
N PHE A 107 0.31 6.23 6.80
CA PHE A 107 -0.07 4.83 6.99
C PHE A 107 0.56 4.24 8.27
N LEU A 108 1.85 4.49 8.51
CA LEU A 108 2.58 4.00 9.68
C LEU A 108 2.50 4.94 10.91
N ASN A 109 1.68 5.99 10.87
CA ASN A 109 1.49 6.86 12.03
C ASN A 109 0.70 6.15 13.12
N THR A 110 1.04 6.46 14.38
CA THR A 110 0.47 5.82 15.57
C THR A 110 -1.06 5.82 15.57
N HIS A 111 -1.72 6.96 15.35
CA HIS A 111 -3.18 7.04 15.34
C HIS A 111 -3.85 6.21 14.21
N ILE A 112 -3.19 6.06 13.06
CA ILE A 112 -3.68 5.22 11.96
C ILE A 112 -3.48 3.74 12.30
N GLN A 113 -2.33 3.38 12.88
CA GLN A 113 -2.06 2.01 13.32
C GLN A 113 -3.02 1.60 14.45
N GLU A 114 -3.29 2.50 15.40
CA GLU A 114 -4.33 2.32 16.42
C GLU A 114 -5.69 2.10 15.77
N PHE A 115 -6.10 2.96 14.83
CA PHE A 115 -7.35 2.76 14.11
C PHE A 115 -7.44 1.42 13.38
N ILE A 116 -6.36 0.95 12.76
CA ILE A 116 -6.35 -0.35 12.06
C ILE A 116 -6.42 -1.51 13.06
N PHE A 117 -5.65 -1.45 14.16
CA PHE A 117 -5.35 -2.62 15.00
C PHE A 117 -5.95 -2.58 16.41
N GLU A 118 -6.79 -1.61 16.77
CA GLU A 118 -7.36 -1.53 18.14
C GLU A 118 -8.10 -2.81 18.57
N ASP A 119 -8.66 -3.57 17.62
CA ASP A 119 -9.42 -4.80 17.85
C ASP A 119 -8.69 -6.08 17.41
N GLU A 120 -7.36 -6.06 17.21
CA GLU A 120 -6.64 -7.17 16.54
C GLU A 120 -6.64 -8.50 17.31
N GLU A 121 -6.82 -8.45 18.63
CA GLU A 121 -6.91 -9.63 19.48
C GLU A 121 -8.16 -10.47 19.18
N ASP A 122 -9.26 -9.83 18.80
CA ASP A 122 -10.56 -10.47 18.61
C ASP A 122 -11.07 -10.44 17.17
N THR A 123 -10.41 -9.72 16.27
CA THR A 123 -10.85 -9.56 14.88
C THR A 123 -9.84 -10.06 13.86
N ILE A 124 -10.35 -10.42 12.68
CA ILE A 124 -9.57 -10.62 11.47
C ILE A 124 -9.69 -9.33 10.66
N ILE A 125 -8.54 -8.70 10.41
CA ILE A 125 -8.46 -7.39 9.78
C ILE A 125 -8.06 -7.55 8.31
N PHE A 126 -8.76 -6.84 7.43
CA PHE A 126 -8.43 -6.72 6.02
C PHE A 126 -8.38 -5.26 5.60
N LEU A 127 -7.54 -4.98 4.61
CA LEU A 127 -7.37 -3.66 4.02
C LEU A 127 -7.74 -3.67 2.54
N HIS A 128 -8.56 -2.71 2.12
CA HIS A 128 -8.93 -2.49 0.71
C HIS A 128 -8.62 -1.06 0.30
N TYR A 129 -8.05 -0.86 -0.88
CA TYR A 129 -7.60 0.44 -1.38
C TYR A 129 -8.54 0.94 -2.47
N THR A 130 -8.92 2.22 -2.41
CA THR A 130 -9.73 2.88 -3.43
C THR A 130 -9.29 4.32 -3.68
N ASP A 131 -9.33 4.73 -4.94
CA ASP A 131 -8.85 6.03 -5.42
C ASP A 131 -9.85 7.16 -5.13
N LYS A 132 -11.14 6.85 -5.07
CA LYS A 132 -12.21 7.84 -4.93
C LYS A 132 -12.85 7.77 -3.55
N ARG A 133 -12.86 8.90 -2.86
CA ARG A 133 -13.58 9.10 -1.59
C ARG A 133 -15.04 8.63 -1.68
N LYS A 134 -15.74 8.99 -2.75
CA LYS A 134 -17.14 8.57 -3.00
C LYS A 134 -17.33 7.05 -3.01
N ILE A 135 -16.33 6.30 -3.46
CA ILE A 135 -16.39 4.83 -3.44
C ILE A 135 -16.21 4.32 -2.00
N ALA A 136 -15.27 4.89 -1.25
CA ALA A 136 -15.09 4.55 0.16
C ALA A 136 -16.34 4.85 0.99
N ASP A 137 -16.98 6.01 0.78
CA ASP A 137 -18.25 6.39 1.40
C ASP A 137 -19.36 5.38 1.06
N LYS A 138 -19.50 5.02 -0.24
CA LYS A 138 -20.47 4.01 -0.68
C LYS A 138 -20.23 2.65 -0.01
N ILE A 139 -18.98 2.23 0.16
CA ILE A 139 -18.64 0.94 0.79
C ILE A 139 -19.01 0.95 2.28
N ILE A 140 -18.77 2.06 2.99
CA ILE A 140 -19.22 2.23 4.38
C ILE A 140 -20.75 2.07 4.51
N GLU A 141 -21.50 2.59 3.55
CA GLU A 141 -22.97 2.56 3.58
C GLU A 141 -23.54 1.22 3.15
N THR A 142 -22.99 0.63 2.09
CA THR A 142 -23.65 -0.48 1.36
C THR A 142 -22.92 -1.82 1.41
N GLY A 143 -21.70 -1.84 1.96
CA GLY A 143 -20.83 -3.00 2.01
C GLY A 143 -19.81 -3.02 0.86
N LEU A 144 -18.88 -3.98 0.93
CA LEU A 144 -17.86 -4.16 -0.10
C LEU A 144 -18.34 -5.18 -1.13
N GLU A 145 -18.56 -4.73 -2.35
CA GLU A 145 -18.83 -5.59 -3.51
C GLU A 145 -17.51 -6.19 -4.04
N PHE A 146 -17.49 -7.47 -4.36
CA PHE A 146 -16.34 -8.14 -4.95
C PHE A 146 -16.76 -9.30 -5.86
N THR A 147 -15.94 -9.57 -6.88
CA THR A 147 -16.08 -10.74 -7.76
C THR A 147 -14.95 -11.74 -7.50
N TYR A 148 -15.18 -13.01 -7.86
CA TYR A 148 -14.25 -14.14 -7.74
C TYR A 148 -13.80 -14.53 -6.32
N ALA A 149 -12.96 -13.72 -5.69
CA ALA A 149 -12.20 -14.12 -4.51
C ALA A 149 -11.86 -12.89 -3.67
N PHE A 150 -12.35 -12.89 -2.42
CA PHE A 150 -12.21 -11.77 -1.51
C PHE A 150 -10.74 -11.33 -1.30
N ASP A 151 -9.81 -12.29 -1.26
CA ASP A 151 -8.37 -12.07 -1.08
C ASP A 151 -7.69 -11.34 -2.25
N LYS A 152 -8.32 -11.29 -3.42
CA LYS A 152 -7.87 -10.46 -4.55
C LYS A 152 -8.26 -9.00 -4.36
N THR A 153 -9.38 -8.74 -3.69
CA THR A 153 -9.94 -7.41 -3.47
C THR A 153 -9.42 -6.78 -2.18
N ALA A 154 -9.36 -7.54 -1.09
CA ALA A 154 -8.93 -7.08 0.22
C ALA A 154 -7.78 -7.95 0.75
N THR A 155 -6.76 -7.31 1.33
CA THR A 155 -5.56 -8.01 1.83
C THR A 155 -5.65 -8.15 3.34
N LYS A 156 -5.49 -9.37 3.85
CA LYS A 156 -5.42 -9.63 5.30
C LYS A 156 -4.22 -8.89 5.90
N ALA A 157 -4.46 -8.13 6.96
CA ALA A 157 -3.45 -7.37 7.67
C ALA A 157 -3.08 -8.03 8.99
N LYS A 158 -1.82 -7.86 9.39
CA LYS A 158 -1.28 -8.23 10.69
C LYS A 158 -0.45 -7.06 11.19
N ASN A 159 -0.36 -6.87 12.49
CA ASN A 159 0.51 -5.88 13.11
C ASN A 159 1.98 -6.32 13.05
N ASN A 160 2.50 -6.39 11.83
CA ASN A 160 3.90 -6.65 11.50
C ASN A 160 4.37 -5.53 10.57
N GLN A 161 5.27 -4.69 11.06
CA GLN A 161 5.69 -3.49 10.35
C GLN A 161 6.31 -3.79 8.96
N VAL A 162 7.01 -4.92 8.81
CA VAL A 162 7.64 -5.31 7.54
C VAL A 162 6.56 -5.69 6.53
N ASP A 163 5.65 -6.57 6.92
CA ASP A 163 4.55 -7.02 6.06
C ASP A 163 3.63 -5.86 5.68
N LEU A 164 3.34 -4.98 6.65
CA LEU A 164 2.52 -3.79 6.45
C LEU A 164 3.16 -2.81 5.47
N SER A 165 4.45 -2.53 5.64
CA SER A 165 5.18 -1.63 4.73
C SER A 165 5.20 -2.17 3.31
N TYR A 166 5.43 -3.49 3.15
CA TYR A 166 5.41 -4.16 1.86
C TYR A 166 4.03 -4.13 1.19
N ASN A 167 2.99 -4.54 1.93
CA ASN A 167 1.61 -4.55 1.44
C ASN A 167 1.15 -3.14 1.08
N HIS A 168 1.46 -2.15 1.93
CA HIS A 168 1.15 -0.76 1.65
C HIS A 168 1.87 -0.26 0.39
N TYR A 169 3.17 -0.53 0.25
CA TYR A 169 3.96 -0.15 -0.92
C TYR A 169 3.37 -0.69 -2.23
N ILE A 170 2.91 -1.95 -2.25
CA ILE A 170 2.31 -2.57 -3.44
C ILE A 170 0.91 -2.02 -3.72
N ARG A 171 0.11 -1.79 -2.68
CA ARG A 171 -1.32 -1.50 -2.83
C ARG A 171 -1.64 -0.01 -2.93
N LYS A 172 -0.76 0.88 -2.45
CA LYS A 172 -0.97 2.34 -2.49
C LYS A 172 -1.23 2.91 -3.88
N GLN A 173 -0.78 2.23 -4.94
CA GLN A 173 -1.08 2.60 -6.33
C GLN A 173 -2.57 2.50 -6.71
N PHE A 174 -3.37 1.71 -5.97
CA PHE A 174 -4.79 1.53 -6.23
C PHE A 174 -5.67 2.64 -5.63
N GLY A 175 -5.08 3.57 -4.88
CA GLY A 175 -5.78 4.73 -4.35
C GLY A 175 -5.32 5.15 -2.98
N ASP A 176 -5.75 6.35 -2.57
CA ASP A 176 -5.28 7.00 -1.35
C ASP A 176 -6.14 6.67 -0.11
N ASN A 177 -7.33 6.12 -0.32
CA ASN A 177 -8.27 5.76 0.76
C ASN A 177 -8.16 4.26 1.04
N VAL A 178 -7.94 3.91 2.29
CA VAL A 178 -7.77 2.53 2.75
C VAL A 178 -8.91 2.19 3.69
N LEU A 179 -9.80 1.32 3.25
CA LEU A 179 -10.86 0.76 4.05
C LEU A 179 -10.30 -0.28 5.02
N VAL A 180 -10.76 -0.21 6.26
CA VAL A 180 -10.45 -1.16 7.32
C VAL A 180 -11.70 -2.02 7.53
N ILE A 181 -11.53 -3.32 7.29
CA ILE A 181 -12.59 -4.32 7.39
C ILE A 181 -12.23 -5.23 8.55
N CYS A 182 -13.13 -5.38 9.50
CA CYS A 182 -12.92 -6.21 10.68
C CYS A 182 -14.09 -7.17 10.84
N ILE A 183 -13.77 -8.46 10.91
CA ILE A 183 -14.73 -9.53 11.19
C ILE A 183 -14.28 -10.20 12.48
N SER A 184 -15.14 -10.35 13.48
CA SER A 184 -14.71 -10.99 14.72
C SER A 184 -14.31 -12.45 14.47
N LYS A 185 -13.25 -12.90 15.14
CA LYS A 185 -12.75 -14.28 15.06
C LYS A 185 -13.84 -15.26 15.48
N LYS A 186 -14.70 -14.87 16.43
CA LYS A 186 -15.86 -15.64 16.85
C LYS A 186 -16.84 -15.88 15.69
N ILE A 187 -17.29 -14.81 15.02
CA ILE A 187 -18.20 -14.91 13.87
C ILE A 187 -17.52 -15.68 12.74
N TYR A 188 -16.29 -15.32 12.40
CA TYR A 188 -15.56 -15.94 11.31
C TYR A 188 -15.39 -17.45 11.51
N ASN A 189 -14.95 -17.87 12.70
CA ASN A 189 -14.75 -19.29 13.01
C ASN A 189 -16.08 -20.05 13.09
N PHE A 190 -17.13 -19.45 13.66
CA PHE A 190 -18.46 -20.06 13.66
C PHE A 190 -18.92 -20.42 12.25
N TYR A 191 -18.78 -19.48 11.31
CA TYR A 191 -19.17 -19.69 9.93
C TYR A 191 -18.22 -20.63 9.16
N LEU A 192 -16.93 -20.58 9.45
CA LEU A 192 -15.95 -21.52 8.92
C LEU A 192 -16.28 -22.97 9.31
N ASP A 193 -16.65 -23.19 10.57
CA ASP A 193 -17.06 -24.51 11.08
C ASP A 193 -18.35 -24.97 10.39
N LYS A 194 -19.34 -24.07 10.22
CA LYS A 194 -20.60 -24.40 9.53
C LYS A 194 -20.42 -24.77 8.05
N ILE A 195 -19.53 -24.09 7.34
CA ILE A 195 -19.19 -24.44 5.95
C ILE A 195 -18.52 -25.82 5.91
N SER A 196 -17.61 -26.08 6.85
CA SER A 196 -16.87 -27.34 6.94
C SER A 196 -17.80 -28.53 7.24
N ASP A 197 -18.73 -28.36 8.18
CA ASP A 197 -19.73 -29.37 8.55
C ASP A 197 -20.64 -29.78 7.37
N MET A 198 -20.92 -28.85 6.45
CA MET A 198 -21.77 -29.11 5.27
C MET A 198 -20.99 -29.70 4.08
N GLY A 199 -19.66 -29.84 4.19
CA GLY A 199 -18.84 -30.44 3.14
C GLY A 199 -18.79 -29.61 1.85
N SER A 200 -18.95 -28.28 1.94
CA SER A 200 -18.86 -27.38 0.79
C SER A 200 -17.51 -26.65 0.77
N PRO A 201 -16.43 -27.27 0.22
CA PRO A 201 -15.08 -26.70 0.25
C PRO A 201 -14.90 -25.46 -0.64
N ILE A 202 -15.93 -25.10 -1.41
CA ILE A 202 -15.88 -24.00 -2.38
C ILE A 202 -16.29 -22.67 -1.72
N LEU A 203 -17.14 -22.71 -0.69
CA LEU A 203 -17.66 -21.50 -0.05
C LEU A 203 -16.64 -20.86 0.87
N ARG A 204 -16.53 -19.54 0.78
CA ARG A 204 -15.72 -18.73 1.69
C ARG A 204 -16.60 -17.96 2.67
N VAL A 205 -16.07 -17.72 3.85
CA VAL A 205 -16.81 -17.01 4.91
C VAL A 205 -17.24 -15.63 4.42
N GLU A 206 -16.38 -14.91 3.70
CA GLU A 206 -16.67 -13.55 3.23
C GLU A 206 -17.80 -13.50 2.19
N GLU A 207 -18.06 -14.59 1.46
CA GLU A 207 -19.14 -14.69 0.47
C GLU A 207 -20.52 -14.87 1.11
N ILE A 208 -20.57 -15.42 2.32
CA ILE A 208 -21.83 -15.70 3.03
C ILE A 208 -22.22 -14.60 4.01
N LEU A 209 -21.27 -13.75 4.42
CA LEU A 209 -21.49 -12.61 5.32
C LEU A 209 -22.16 -11.42 4.58
N SER A 210 -23.28 -11.70 3.92
CA SER A 210 -24.09 -10.79 3.11
C SER A 210 -25.58 -10.90 3.44
N GLU A 211 -26.30 -9.78 3.42
CA GLU A 211 -27.78 -9.78 3.37
C GLU A 211 -28.31 -9.51 1.96
N LYS A 212 -27.41 -9.23 1.02
CA LYS A 212 -27.76 -9.05 -0.39
C LYS A 212 -27.59 -10.37 -1.14
N PRO A 213 -28.55 -10.74 -2.00
CA PRO A 213 -28.39 -11.89 -2.87
C PRO A 213 -27.23 -11.67 -3.83
N VAL A 214 -26.56 -12.76 -4.20
CA VAL A 214 -25.58 -12.77 -5.29
C VAL A 214 -26.30 -12.39 -6.59
N TYR A 215 -25.66 -11.54 -7.40
CA TYR A 215 -26.18 -11.15 -8.71
C TYR A 215 -25.05 -11.18 -9.74
N GLU A 216 -25.40 -11.38 -11.01
CA GLU A 216 -24.44 -11.34 -12.12
C GLU A 216 -24.23 -9.90 -12.61
N ASN A 217 -22.98 -9.50 -12.84
CA ASN A 217 -22.65 -8.22 -13.47
C ASN A 217 -22.71 -8.31 -15.02
N GLU A 218 -22.33 -7.22 -15.69
CA GLU A 218 -22.34 -7.13 -17.17
C GLU A 218 -21.39 -8.15 -17.84
N ASP A 219 -20.40 -8.64 -17.12
CA ASP A 219 -19.42 -9.63 -17.57
C ASP A 219 -19.84 -11.08 -17.24
N ALA A 220 -21.07 -11.28 -16.77
CA ALA A 220 -21.60 -12.57 -16.30
C ALA A 220 -20.79 -13.17 -15.13
N GLU A 221 -20.26 -12.31 -14.26
CA GLU A 221 -19.57 -12.72 -13.04
C GLU A 221 -20.49 -12.56 -11.82
N ASP A 222 -20.46 -13.56 -10.93
CA ASP A 222 -21.09 -13.49 -9.62
C ASP A 222 -20.48 -12.36 -8.77
N VAL A 223 -21.33 -11.43 -8.34
CA VAL A 223 -20.98 -10.34 -7.42
C VAL A 223 -21.48 -10.68 -6.02
N PHE A 224 -20.54 -10.71 -5.09
CA PHE A 224 -20.79 -10.88 -3.66
C PHE A 224 -20.71 -9.53 -2.95
N THR A 225 -21.44 -9.38 -1.84
CA THR A 225 -21.35 -8.17 -1.00
C THR A 225 -21.02 -8.53 0.44
N LEU A 226 -19.85 -8.12 0.93
CA LEU A 226 -19.58 -8.19 2.37
C LEU A 226 -20.39 -7.11 3.10
N HIS A 227 -21.12 -7.50 4.15
CA HIS A 227 -22.02 -6.61 4.87
C HIS A 227 -21.30 -5.38 5.46
N HIS A 228 -21.93 -4.21 5.34
CA HIS A 228 -21.35 -2.91 5.70
C HIS A 228 -20.98 -2.78 7.18
N LYS A 229 -21.63 -3.55 8.06
CA LYS A 229 -21.32 -3.58 9.50
C LYS A 229 -19.91 -4.12 9.81
N PHE A 230 -19.30 -4.89 8.91
CA PHE A 230 -17.91 -5.31 9.05
C PHE A 230 -16.89 -4.26 8.58
N ILE A 231 -17.37 -3.16 7.98
CA ILE A 231 -16.52 -2.04 7.58
C ILE A 231 -16.37 -1.12 8.77
N LYS A 232 -15.19 -1.06 9.36
CA LYS A 232 -14.87 -0.17 10.48
C LYS A 232 -14.88 1.29 10.06
N GLY A 233 -14.41 1.54 8.85
CA GLY A 233 -14.29 2.86 8.27
C GLY A 233 -13.19 2.86 7.22
N TYR A 234 -12.68 4.05 6.90
CA TYR A 234 -11.51 4.18 6.07
C TYR A 234 -10.64 5.32 6.56
N PHE A 235 -9.37 5.31 6.14
CA PHE A 235 -8.48 6.44 6.33
C PHE A 235 -7.82 6.82 5.00
N ASN A 236 -7.42 8.08 4.87
CA ASN A 236 -6.67 8.55 3.73
C ASN A 236 -5.19 8.68 4.13
N TYR A 237 -4.33 7.79 3.61
CA TYR A 237 -2.92 7.76 4.05
C TYR A 237 -2.12 8.98 3.59
N LYS A 238 -2.64 9.82 2.68
CA LYS A 238 -1.98 11.07 2.27
C LYS A 238 -2.31 12.26 3.16
N SER A 239 -3.48 12.25 3.81
CA SER A 239 -3.94 13.37 4.64
C SER A 239 -4.01 13.05 6.13
N GLY A 240 -4.02 11.76 6.49
CA GLY A 240 -4.26 11.30 7.86
C GLY A 240 -5.73 11.39 8.29
N GLU A 241 -6.65 11.77 7.41
CA GLU A 241 -8.08 11.80 7.71
C GLU A 241 -8.60 10.37 7.97
N ILE A 242 -9.31 10.18 9.09
CA ILE A 242 -10.03 8.95 9.42
C ILE A 242 -11.53 9.23 9.35
N VAL A 243 -12.27 8.34 8.70
CA VAL A 243 -13.72 8.33 8.66
C VAL A 243 -14.23 7.04 9.26
N ASN A 244 -14.97 7.16 10.36
CA ASN A 244 -15.55 6.03 11.08
C ASN A 244 -16.92 5.65 10.52
N ASN A 245 -17.21 4.36 10.46
CA ASN A 245 -18.57 3.87 10.20
C ASN A 245 -19.35 3.79 11.51
N ILE A 246 -20.39 4.62 11.66
CA ILE A 246 -21.27 4.61 12.85
C ILE A 246 -22.01 3.29 13.06
N ASN A 247 -22.14 2.48 12.00
CA ASN A 247 -22.84 1.20 12.03
C ASN A 247 -21.88 0.01 12.22
N TYR A 248 -20.57 0.26 12.41
CA TYR A 248 -19.58 -0.78 12.59
C TYR A 248 -19.95 -1.70 13.76
N ASN A 249 -19.97 -3.00 13.48
CA ASN A 249 -20.16 -4.07 14.44
C ASN A 249 -19.45 -5.32 13.91
N PRO A 250 -18.23 -5.65 14.39
CA PRO A 250 -17.47 -6.81 13.92
C PRO A 250 -18.10 -8.15 14.33
N ASP A 251 -18.99 -8.13 15.34
CA ASP A 251 -19.77 -9.29 15.81
C ASP A 251 -21.17 -9.36 15.17
N TYR A 252 -21.41 -8.61 14.09
CA TYR A 252 -22.70 -8.66 13.43
C TYR A 252 -22.99 -10.08 12.92
N ASP A 253 -24.16 -10.58 13.28
CA ASP A 253 -24.64 -11.89 12.90
C ASP A 253 -26.08 -11.78 12.41
N SER A 254 -26.29 -12.05 11.12
CA SER A 254 -27.60 -12.04 10.50
C SER A 254 -28.08 -13.46 10.26
N HIS A 255 -29.37 -13.70 10.46
CA HIS A 255 -30.01 -14.97 10.12
C HIS A 255 -29.88 -15.31 8.63
N GLU A 256 -29.74 -14.30 7.77
CA GLU A 256 -29.50 -14.46 6.33
C GLU A 256 -28.14 -15.12 6.03
N PHE A 257 -27.12 -14.92 6.89
CA PHE A 257 -25.80 -15.50 6.65
C PHE A 257 -25.82 -17.03 6.72
N LEU A 258 -26.60 -17.61 7.64
CA LEU A 258 -26.84 -19.05 7.68
C LEU A 258 -27.69 -19.55 6.51
N ALA A 259 -28.61 -18.72 6.01
CA ALA A 259 -29.41 -19.07 4.84
C ALA A 259 -28.54 -19.15 3.57
N ASN A 260 -27.55 -18.25 3.43
CA ASN A 260 -26.61 -18.24 2.31
C ASN A 260 -25.78 -19.53 2.19
N ILE A 261 -25.52 -20.22 3.29
CA ILE A 261 -24.83 -21.52 3.27
C ILE A 261 -25.74 -22.62 2.70
N LYS A 262 -27.03 -22.58 3.02
CA LYS A 262 -28.01 -23.61 2.63
C LYS A 262 -28.51 -23.48 1.19
N ALA A 263 -28.39 -22.28 0.62
CA ALA A 263 -28.89 -21.95 -0.71
C ALA A 263 -27.95 -22.41 -1.86
N LYS A 264 -26.76 -22.91 -1.53
CA LYS A 264 -25.72 -23.36 -2.46
C LYS A 264 -25.33 -24.81 -2.19
#